data_AF-A0A6M0Q4R6-F1
#
_entry.id   AF-A0A6M0Q4R6-F1
#
_cell.length_a   1.000
_cell.length_b   1.000
_cell.length_c   1.000
_cell.angle_alpha   90.00
_cell.angle_beta   90.00
_cell.angle_gamma   90.00
#
_symmetry.space_group_name_H-M   'P 1'
#
loop_
_entity.id
_entity.type
_entity.pdbx_description
1 polymer ?
#
loop_
_entity_poly.entity_id
_entity_poly.type
_entity_poly.pdbx_seq_one_letter_code
_entity_poly.pdbx_strand_id
1 'polypeptide(L)' 'MNRLFGILIISLSLLTSAVIFQNAFTNGGGPPLITIVFVLIVFMIGVWLILSGGRKEIQEEQYISNEEIEKQLEDEFNK' A
#
# COMPACT_ATOMS: atom_id res chain seq x y z
N MET A 1 -8.93 -3.56 -3.43
CA MET A 1 -9.32 -2.22 -2.92
C MET A 1 -8.12 -1.30 -2.67
N ASN A 2 -7.00 -1.78 -2.12
CA ASN A 2 -5.83 -0.96 -1.78
C ASN A 2 -5.24 -0.14 -2.94
N ARG A 3 -5.27 -0.67 -4.17
CA ARG A 3 -4.84 0.06 -5.37
C ARG A 3 -5.68 1.30 -5.68
N LEU A 4 -7.02 1.20 -5.60
CA LEU A 4 -7.93 2.34 -5.79
C LEU A 4 -7.72 3.39 -4.70
N PHE A 5 -7.50 2.93 -3.46
CA PHE A 5 -7.23 3.81 -2.32
C PHE A 5 -5.88 4.53 -2.47
N GLY A 6 -4.85 3.85 -2.97
CA GLY A 6 -3.56 4.47 -3.28
C GLY A 6 -3.65 5.50 -4.41
N ILE A 7 -4.41 5.22 -5.48
CA ILE A 7 -4.68 6.21 -6.55
C ILE A 7 -5.40 7.44 -5.97
N LEU A 8 -6.39 7.24 -5.10
CA LEU A 8 -7.10 8.33 -4.44
C LEU A 8 -6.17 9.21 -3.59
N ILE A 9 -5.29 8.58 -2.80
CA ILE A 9 -4.29 9.29 -1.98
C ILE A 9 -3.34 10.11 -2.86
N ILE A 10 -2.88 9.55 -3.97
CA ILE A 10 -2.04 10.28 -4.93
C ILE A 10 -2.77 11.49 -5.50
N SER A 11 -4.00 11.31 -5.99
CA SER A 11 -4.81 12.42 -6.53
C SER A 11 -5.05 13.52 -5.50
N LEU A 12 -5.36 13.17 -4.25
CA LEU A 12 -5.50 14.15 -3.17
C LEU A 12 -4.19 14.86 -2.89
N SER A 13 -3.06 14.13 -2.81
CA SER A 13 -1.76 14.73 -2.51
C SER A 13 -1.31 15.72 -3.59
N LEU A 14 -1.57 15.42 -4.86
CA LEU A 14 -1.32 16.33 -6.00
C LEU A 14 -2.21 17.57 -5.92
N LEU A 15 -3.50 17.39 -5.61
CA LEU A 15 -4.44 18.50 -5.44
C LEU A 15 -4.02 19.41 -4.27
N THR A 16 -3.69 18.83 -3.12
CA THR A 16 -3.20 19.57 -1.95
C THR A 16 -1.91 20.31 -2.27
N SER A 17 -0.98 19.69 -3.00
CA SER A 17 0.25 20.34 -3.45
C SER A 17 -0.06 21.56 -4.32
N ALA A 18 -0.95 21.43 -5.30
CA ALA A 18 -1.35 22.52 -6.18
C ALA A 18 -1.96 23.71 -5.42
N VAL A 19 -2.83 23.43 -4.43
CA VAL A 19 -3.44 24.47 -3.58
C VAL A 19 -2.39 25.17 -2.73
N ILE A 20 -1.48 24.41 -2.08
CA ILE A 20 -0.40 24.98 -1.27
C ILE A 20 0.49 25.87 -2.13
N PHE A 21 0.84 25.43 -3.34
CA PHE A 21 1.73 26.16 -4.23
C PHE A 21 1.08 27.45 -4.75
N GLN A 22 -0.20 27.39 -5.15
CA GLN A 22 -0.96 28.60 -5.53
C GLN A 22 -1.03 29.59 -4.38
N ASN A 23 -1.36 29.12 -3.17
CA ASN A 23 -1.55 30.00 -2.02
C ASN A 23 -0.22 30.63 -1.55
N ALA A 24 0.88 29.88 -1.59
CA ALA A 24 2.19 30.39 -1.27
C ALA A 24 2.61 31.49 -2.27
N PHE A 25 2.43 31.23 -3.56
CA PHE A 25 2.77 32.19 -4.63
C PHE A 25 1.96 33.49 -4.53
N THR A 26 0.66 33.41 -4.21
CA THR A 26 -0.18 34.61 -4.01
C THR A 26 0.20 35.44 -2.77
N ASN A 27 0.77 34.82 -1.74
CA ASN A 27 1.19 35.51 -0.52
C ASN A 27 2.65 36.01 -0.58
N GLY A 28 3.30 35.94 -1.74
CA GLY A 28 4.67 36.44 -1.95
C GLY A 28 5.76 35.66 -1.20
N GLY A 29 5.42 34.49 -0.65
CA GLY A 29 6.33 33.63 0.12
C GLY A 29 6.41 32.22 -0.47
N GLY A 30 7.53 31.53 -0.24
CA GLY A 30 7.64 30.12 -0.60
C GLY A 30 6.79 29.23 0.32
N PRO A 31 6.29 28.08 -0.16
CA PRO A 31 5.60 27.14 0.72
C PRO A 31 6.56 26.68 1.84
N PRO A 32 6.07 26.54 3.09
CA PRO A 32 6.90 26.08 4.20
C PRO A 32 7.58 24.74 3.89
N LEU A 33 8.83 24.57 4.29
CA LEU A 33 9.55 23.30 4.08
C LEU A 33 8.80 22.10 4.69
N ILE A 34 8.14 22.33 5.83
CA ILE A 34 7.36 21.30 6.54
C ILE A 34 6.19 20.79 5.69
N THR A 35 5.46 21.66 5.00
CA THR A 35 4.34 21.24 4.15
C THR A 35 4.82 20.45 2.93
N ILE A 36 5.96 20.82 2.34
CA ILE A 36 6.56 20.07 1.23
C ILE A 36 6.92 18.64 1.68
N VAL A 37 7.58 18.52 2.84
CA VAL A 37 7.96 17.22 3.42
C VAL A 37 6.72 16.37 3.71
N PHE A 38 5.65 16.97 4.25
CA PHE A 38 4.40 16.25 4.54
C PHE A 38 3.74 15.69 3.27
N VAL A 39 3.69 16.48 2.20
CA VAL A 39 3.14 16.05 0.91
C VAL A 39 3.95 14.88 0.34
N LEU A 40 5.28 14.93 0.43
CA LEU A 40 6.14 13.83 -0.01
C LEU A 40 5.89 12.52 0.76
N ILE A 41 5.71 12.59 2.08
CA ILE A 41 5.41 11.41 2.91
C ILE A 41 4.06 10.80 2.49
N VAL A 42 3.02 11.63 2.34
CA VAL A 42 1.69 11.15 1.94
C VAL A 42 1.72 10.54 0.53
N PHE A 43 2.45 11.15 -0.40
CA PHE A 43 2.64 10.62 -1.74
C PHE A 43 3.34 9.26 -1.73
N MET A 44 4.42 9.11 -0.94
CA MET A 44 5.13 7.84 -0.73
C MET A 44 4.19 6.74 -0.19
N ILE A 45 3.29 7.06 0.75
CA ILE A 45 2.31 6.11 1.28
C ILE A 45 1.33 5.67 0.18
N GLY A 46 0.84 6.61 -0.64
CA GLY A 46 -0.03 6.29 -1.78
C GLY A 46 0.64 5.36 -2.79
N VAL A 47 1.90 5.62 -3.14
CA VAL A 47 2.71 4.76 -4.02
C VAL A 47 2.95 3.39 -3.38
N TRP A 48 3.27 3.35 -2.10
CA TRP A 48 3.48 2.10 -1.37
C TRP A 48 2.22 1.24 -1.33
N LEU A 49 1.03 1.83 -1.16
CA LEU A 49 -0.26 1.12 -1.20
C LEU A 49 -0.58 0.54 -2.58
N ILE A 50 -0.19 1.22 -3.66
CA ILE A 50 -0.33 0.69 -5.02
C ILE A 50 0.58 -0.52 -5.24
N LEU A 51 1.83 -0.43 -4.76
CA LEU A 51 2.83 -1.50 -4.88
C LEU A 51 2.51 -2.69 -3.95
N SER A 52 2.03 -2.43 -2.74
CA SER A 52 1.68 -3.47 -1.76
C SER A 52 0.40 -4.21 -2.13
N GLY A 53 -0.52 -3.59 -2.87
CA GLY A 53 -1.68 -4.27 -3.43
C GLY A 53 -1.36 -5.35 -4.49
N GLY A 54 -0.08 -5.49 -4.88
CA GLY A 54 0.44 -6.61 -5.68
C GLY A 54 1.07 -7.75 -4.86
N ARG A 55 1.32 -7.54 -3.56
CA ARG A 55 1.60 -8.64 -2.63
C ARG A 55 0.27 -9.36 -2.37
N LYS A 56 -0.10 -10.22 -3.33
CA LYS A 56 -1.01 -11.32 -3.07
C LYS A 56 -0.56 -11.98 -1.77
N GLU A 57 -1.53 -12.25 -0.91
CA GLU A 57 -1.52 -13.33 0.06
C GLU A 57 -0.37 -14.32 -0.18
N ILE A 58 0.73 -14.12 0.54
CA ILE A 58 1.58 -15.24 0.93
C ILE A 58 1.16 -15.54 2.37
N GLN A 59 -0.12 -15.86 2.54
CA GLN A 59 -0.64 -16.69 3.61
C GLN A 59 -1.37 -17.78 2.82
N GLU A 60 -0.63 -18.82 2.45
CA GLU A 60 -0.76 -20.11 3.14
C GLU A 60 -2.17 -20.71 3.07
N GLU A 61 -2.79 -20.71 1.89
CA GLU A 61 -3.42 -21.95 1.47
C GLU A 61 -2.31 -22.83 0.88
N GLN A 62 -1.46 -23.38 1.77
CA GLN A 62 -0.80 -24.64 1.46
C GLN A 62 -1.94 -25.64 1.37
N TYR A 63 -2.51 -25.74 0.17
CA TYR A 63 -3.48 -26.76 -0.22
C TYR A 63 -2.73 -28.09 -0.15
N ILE A 64 -2.52 -28.59 1.07
CA ILE A 64 -2.07 -29.96 1.28
C ILE A 64 -3.22 -30.79 0.72
N SER A 65 -2.95 -31.49 -0.38
CA SER A 65 -3.90 -32.40 -0.99
C SER A 65 -4.40 -33.36 0.09
N ASN A 66 -5.71 -33.66 0.10
CA ASN A 66 -6.26 -34.68 1.00
C ASN A 66 -5.49 -36.02 0.90
N GLU A 67 -4.88 -36.31 -0.25
CA GLU A 67 -4.02 -37.47 -0.50
C GLU A 67 -2.71 -37.45 0.32
N GLU A 68 -2.16 -36.26 0.59
CA GLU A 68 -0.96 -36.10 1.41
C GLU A 68 -1.27 -36.20 2.90
N ILE A 69 -2.48 -35.77 3.31
CA ILE A 69 -3.00 -35.93 4.68
C ILE A 69 -3.28 -37.41 4.98
N GLU A 70 -3.89 -38.12 4.03
CA GLU A 70 -4.21 -39.55 4.16
C GLU A 70 -2.94 -40.40 4.30
N LYS A 71 -1.89 -40.10 3.51
CA LYS A 71 -0.57 -40.76 3.66
C LYS A 71 0.08 -40.50 5.01
N GLN A 72 0.04 -39.26 5.51
CA GLN A 72 0.61 -38.96 6.83
C GLN A 72 -0.14 -39.68 7.97
N LEU A 73 -1.46 -39.80 7.86
CA LEU A 73 -2.28 -40.56 8.81
C LEU A 73 -1.99 -42.07 8.76
N GLU A 74 -1.83 -42.65 7.56
CA GLU A 74 -1.47 -44.07 7.42
C GLU A 74 -0.08 -44.37 7.99
N ASP A 75 0.90 -43.48 7.77
CA ASP A 75 2.26 -43.65 8.31
C ASP A 75 2.31 -43.52 9.84
N GLU A 76 1.45 -42.67 10.44
CA GLU A 76 1.35 -42.53 11.89
C GLU A 76 0.60 -43.71 12.54
N PHE A 77 -0.41 -44.27 11.86
CA PHE A 77 -1.18 -45.41 12.37
C PHE A 77 -0.49 -46.77 12.21
N ASN A 78 0.44 -46.89 11.25
CA ASN A 78 1.24 -48.10 11.01
C ASN A 78 2.55 -48.15 11.82
N LYS A 79 2.74 -47.23 12.77
CA LYS A 79 3.90 -47.18 13.68
C LYS A 79 3.54 -47.67 15.08
#